data_AF-A0A838QID6-F1
#
_entry.id   AF-A0A838QID6-F1
#
_cell.length_a   1.000
_cell.length_b   1.000
_cell.length_c   1.000
_cell.angle_alpha   90.00
_cell.angle_beta   90.00
_cell.angle_gamma   90.00
#
_symmetry.space_group_name_H-M   'P 1'
#
loop_
_entity.id
_entity.type
_entity.pdbx_description
1 polymer ?
#
loop_
_entity_poly.entity_id
_entity_poly.type
_entity_poly.pdbx_seq_one_letter_code
_entity_poly.pdbx_strand_id
1 'polypeptide(L)'
;MLSGRASAQTVVEVQGGGSSLNGGYGATANFWRSGVDGWIGLGYLNGLRAGAFLRKSLGKDTLGIGNDALVMRLPTDVFTPGHNLLVQGVSFGGGTERSSFLLFGGASSAGLGAPSFQATSIEEPLGALFIQHRVAPAVRLTATAILADRQTLLPGLQWQPVPDLTTALVAGVGSGRPYVASSVMLRQGPLAVKALYAWNPSRFRRSPVVTPNQTEVERENVAVTYDVSPQFSVGAGRQNYVQDSSDSRLPIRASGNTVFAGGVLAATRLTAGLYDSRSQGTRNLSSYVAVGRELTRWLDAELFLLQSRPEGRPATTTPLANLRWRVSSRLGLSQQVSFNGGKPALLFGASLMTPIGDFAADYQVVHQPFTPFSPFRSALNLTARLQLGKYSTSVGTFVQPDGSVDYSASGSTFLYMGSFGLQPQQLGGRMARYVVRGTVRDDHGNPIEGAAVGLGGEVVFTNSTGEFFHRVGRPGRSPVSVMFDEFLLPGQWEVVSAPAEALAGSETGPGIRIVLRHPAPAPRE
;
A
#
# COMPACT_ATOMS: atom_id res chain seq x y z
N MET A 1 -43.58 -20.84 10.46
CA MET A 1 -42.64 -19.85 11.04
C MET A 1 -41.55 -19.59 10.02
N LEU A 2 -41.53 -18.39 9.44
CA LEU A 2 -40.55 -17.97 8.46
C LEU A 2 -39.18 -17.81 9.15
N SER A 3 -38.21 -18.66 8.80
CA SER A 3 -36.81 -18.47 9.18
C SER A 3 -36.28 -17.22 8.50
N GLY A 4 -36.22 -16.10 9.22
CA GLY A 4 -35.59 -14.88 8.74
C GLY A 4 -34.15 -15.18 8.32
N ARG A 5 -33.86 -15.03 7.02
CA ARG A 5 -32.47 -15.05 6.53
C ARG A 5 -31.74 -13.88 7.20
N ALA A 6 -30.70 -14.19 7.97
CA ALA A 6 -29.86 -13.21 8.65
C ALA A 6 -29.39 -12.13 7.66
N SER A 7 -29.63 -10.86 8.01
CA SER A 7 -29.12 -9.71 7.28
C SER A 7 -27.63 -9.56 7.57
N ALA A 8 -26.78 -10.06 6.66
CA ALA A 8 -25.33 -9.93 6.82
C ALA A 8 -24.91 -8.45 6.92
N GLN A 9 -24.21 -8.11 8.01
CA GLN A 9 -23.62 -6.78 8.28
C GLN A 9 -22.83 -6.30 7.05
N THR A 10 -23.07 -5.06 6.66
CA THR A 10 -22.36 -4.38 5.57
C THR A 10 -21.59 -3.21 6.17
N VAL A 11 -20.26 -3.26 6.08
CA VAL A 11 -19.40 -2.13 6.45
C VAL A 11 -19.26 -1.27 5.20
N VAL A 12 -19.48 0.04 5.34
CA VAL A 12 -19.31 1.00 4.25
C VAL A 12 -18.27 2.02 4.69
N GLU A 13 -17.28 2.27 3.84
CA GLU A 13 -16.23 3.25 4.08
C GLU A 13 -16.19 4.22 2.90
N VAL A 14 -16.32 5.51 3.18
CA VAL A 14 -16.30 6.55 2.16
C VAL A 14 -14.94 7.26 2.23
N GLN A 15 -14.26 7.30 1.10
CA GLN A 15 -13.00 7.99 0.90
C GLN A 15 -13.17 9.08 -0.15
N GLY A 16 -12.49 10.22 0.03
CA GLY A 16 -12.48 11.33 -0.92
C GLY A 16 -11.07 11.89 -1.02
N GLY A 17 -10.66 12.30 -2.22
CA GLY A 17 -9.30 12.75 -2.48
C GLY A 17 -9.16 13.43 -3.84
N GLY A 18 -8.08 14.18 -4.02
CA GLY A 18 -7.77 14.84 -5.28
C GLY A 18 -6.28 15.06 -5.46
N SER A 19 -5.84 15.15 -6.72
CA SER A 19 -4.46 15.42 -7.11
C SER A 19 -4.43 16.66 -7.97
N SER A 20 -3.76 17.71 -7.49
CA SER A 20 -3.48 18.93 -8.25
C SER A 20 -2.50 18.70 -9.39
N LEU A 21 -1.65 17.66 -9.31
CA LEU A 21 -0.71 17.27 -10.36
C LEU A 21 -1.44 16.73 -11.60
N ASN A 22 -2.52 15.97 -11.38
CA ASN A 22 -3.30 15.32 -12.44
C ASN A 22 -4.62 16.05 -12.74
N GLY A 23 -4.94 17.12 -12.01
CA GLY A 23 -6.21 17.86 -12.13
C GLY A 23 -7.46 17.02 -11.81
N GLY A 24 -7.30 15.97 -11.00
CA GLY A 24 -8.32 14.96 -10.76
C GLY A 24 -8.84 14.96 -9.32
N TYR A 25 -10.16 14.89 -9.12
CA TYR A 25 -10.82 14.83 -7.81
C TYR A 25 -11.82 13.69 -7.79
N GLY A 26 -12.01 12.98 -6.69
CA GLY A 26 -13.01 11.91 -6.64
C GLY A 26 -13.29 11.39 -5.24
N ALA A 27 -14.37 10.63 -5.15
CA ALA A 27 -14.79 9.93 -3.96
C ALA A 27 -15.16 8.49 -4.29
N THR A 28 -14.88 7.57 -3.37
CA THR A 28 -15.24 6.15 -3.43
C THR A 28 -15.91 5.73 -2.14
N ALA A 29 -17.03 5.03 -2.27
CA ALA A 29 -17.64 4.25 -1.20
C ALA A 29 -17.24 2.79 -1.37
N ASN A 30 -16.36 2.30 -0.50
CA ASN A 30 -16.05 0.88 -0.37
C ASN A 30 -17.12 0.21 0.48
N PHE A 31 -17.44 -1.05 0.19
CA PHE A 31 -18.35 -1.83 1.01
C PHE A 31 -17.84 -3.27 1.16
N TRP A 32 -18.07 -3.83 2.35
CA TRP A 32 -17.74 -5.21 2.69
C TRP A 32 -18.93 -5.88 3.34
N ARG A 33 -19.30 -7.05 2.81
CA ARG A 33 -20.37 -7.92 3.29
C ARG A 33 -19.87 -9.36 3.37
N SER A 34 -20.63 -10.25 4.00
CA SER A 34 -20.27 -11.66 4.00
C SER A 34 -20.10 -12.22 2.58
N GLY A 35 -18.87 -12.64 2.24
CA GLY A 35 -18.52 -13.22 0.94
C GLY A 35 -18.55 -12.25 -0.24
N VAL A 36 -18.68 -10.95 0.00
CA VAL A 36 -18.72 -9.92 -1.06
C VAL A 36 -18.02 -8.66 -0.58
N ASP A 37 -17.14 -8.10 -1.39
CA ASP A 37 -16.60 -6.75 -1.20
C ASP A 37 -16.64 -5.98 -2.51
N GLY A 38 -16.49 -4.66 -2.45
CA GLY A 38 -16.52 -3.84 -3.65
C GLY A 38 -16.40 -2.36 -3.34
N TRP A 39 -16.47 -1.56 -4.39
CA TRP A 39 -16.48 -0.11 -4.28
C TRP A 39 -17.29 0.54 -5.40
N ILE A 40 -17.81 1.73 -5.14
CA ILE A 40 -18.43 2.60 -6.14
C ILE A 40 -17.77 3.96 -6.01
N GLY A 41 -17.34 4.53 -7.12
CA GLY A 41 -16.62 5.80 -7.16
C GLY A 41 -17.16 6.77 -8.19
N LEU A 42 -17.07 8.06 -7.86
CA LEU A 42 -17.38 9.17 -8.75
C LEU A 42 -16.24 10.17 -8.67
N GLY A 43 -15.81 10.70 -9.81
CA GLY A 43 -14.76 11.71 -9.82
C GLY A 43 -14.73 12.54 -11.09
N TYR A 44 -13.98 13.62 -11.03
CA TYR A 44 -13.74 14.56 -12.10
C TYR A 44 -12.28 14.46 -12.53
N LEU A 45 -12.04 14.07 -13.78
CA LEU A 45 -10.73 14.05 -14.43
C LEU A 45 -10.95 14.28 -15.92
N ASN A 46 -10.73 15.53 -16.36
CA ASN A 46 -11.09 16.00 -17.71
C ASN A 46 -12.56 15.69 -18.08
N GLY A 47 -13.47 15.81 -17.10
CA GLY A 47 -14.88 15.43 -17.19
C GLY A 47 -15.34 14.58 -16.01
N LEU A 48 -16.67 14.49 -15.82
CA LEU A 48 -17.26 13.61 -14.80
C LEU A 48 -17.13 12.15 -15.24
N ARG A 49 -16.70 11.29 -14.32
CA ARG A 49 -16.55 9.85 -14.55
C ARG A 49 -17.07 9.07 -13.34
N ALA A 50 -17.46 7.82 -13.58
CA ALA A 50 -17.90 6.87 -12.56
C ALA A 50 -17.16 5.54 -12.73
N GLY A 51 -17.02 4.79 -11.63
CA GLY A 51 -16.43 3.46 -11.63
C GLY A 51 -17.04 2.62 -10.53
N ALA A 52 -17.01 1.31 -10.70
CA ALA A 52 -17.48 0.38 -9.67
C ALA A 52 -16.76 -0.96 -9.80
N PHE A 53 -16.56 -1.61 -8.66
CA PHE A 53 -16.01 -2.95 -8.55
C PHE A 53 -16.84 -3.78 -7.59
N LEU A 54 -16.99 -5.05 -7.91
CA LEU A 54 -17.62 -6.02 -7.05
C LEU A 54 -16.82 -7.32 -7.10
N ARG A 55 -16.47 -7.86 -5.94
CA ARG A 55 -15.84 -9.16 -5.81
C ARG A 55 -16.62 -10.04 -4.87
N LYS A 56 -16.84 -11.29 -5.30
CA LYS A 56 -17.58 -12.30 -4.57
C LYS A 56 -16.70 -13.52 -4.33
N SER A 57 -16.73 -14.07 -3.12
CA SER A 57 -16.10 -15.37 -2.86
C SER A 57 -16.97 -16.52 -3.36
N LEU A 58 -16.32 -17.48 -4.00
CA LEU A 58 -16.87 -18.73 -4.50
C LEU A 58 -16.09 -19.87 -3.83
N GLY A 59 -16.31 -20.06 -2.53
CA GLY A 59 -15.56 -21.04 -1.74
C GLY A 59 -14.10 -20.63 -1.54
N LYS A 60 -13.18 -21.30 -2.24
CA LYS A 60 -11.72 -21.01 -2.20
C LYS A 60 -11.28 -19.96 -3.22
N ASP A 61 -12.16 -19.67 -4.17
CA ASP A 61 -11.89 -18.81 -5.31
C ASP A 61 -12.68 -17.50 -5.17
N THR A 62 -12.32 -16.52 -5.99
CA THR A 62 -12.94 -15.19 -6.01
C THR A 62 -13.29 -14.81 -7.44
N LEU A 63 -14.46 -14.21 -7.62
CA LEU A 63 -14.92 -13.64 -8.87
C LEU A 63 -15.07 -12.13 -8.69
N GLY A 64 -14.26 -11.35 -9.41
CA GLY A 64 -14.34 -9.89 -9.49
C GLY A 64 -15.00 -9.44 -10.80
N ILE A 65 -15.77 -8.36 -10.76
CA ILE A 65 -16.40 -7.72 -11.90
C ILE A 65 -16.31 -6.21 -11.74
N GLY A 66 -16.01 -5.50 -12.82
CA GLY A 66 -15.99 -4.04 -12.87
C GLY A 66 -14.57 -3.50 -13.05
N ASN A 67 -14.31 -2.36 -12.42
CA ASN A 67 -13.05 -1.64 -12.50
C ASN A 67 -12.05 -2.16 -11.48
N ASP A 68 -10.86 -2.55 -11.94
CA ASP A 68 -9.84 -3.13 -11.07
C ASP A 68 -8.45 -2.62 -11.47
N ALA A 69 -7.48 -2.79 -10.57
CA ALA A 69 -6.08 -2.51 -10.81
C ALA A 69 -5.27 -3.81 -10.65
N LEU A 70 -4.89 -4.41 -11.77
CA LEU A 70 -4.06 -5.62 -11.75
C LEU A 70 -2.60 -5.22 -11.51
N VAL A 71 -2.00 -5.71 -10.43
CA VAL A 71 -0.59 -5.44 -10.12
C VAL A 71 0.30 -6.44 -10.85
N MET A 72 0.96 -5.98 -11.91
CA MET A 72 2.00 -6.73 -12.59
C MET A 72 3.32 -6.60 -11.83
N ARG A 73 3.68 -7.64 -11.07
CA ARG A 73 4.95 -7.71 -10.34
C ARG A 73 5.71 -8.98 -10.69
N LEU A 74 6.94 -8.82 -11.16
CA LEU A 74 7.86 -9.92 -11.42
C LEU A 74 8.64 -10.27 -10.15
N PRO A 75 9.08 -11.52 -9.98
CA PRO A 75 9.93 -11.90 -8.84
C PRO A 75 11.29 -11.16 -8.85
N THR A 76 11.70 -10.62 -10.01
CA THR A 76 12.90 -9.80 -10.14
C THR A 76 12.70 -8.35 -9.69
N ASP A 77 11.48 -7.91 -9.41
CA ASP A 77 11.18 -6.51 -9.09
C ASP A 77 11.53 -6.17 -7.63
N VAL A 78 12.84 -5.97 -7.40
CA VAL A 78 13.42 -5.66 -6.08
C VAL A 78 13.61 -4.16 -5.84
N PHE A 79 13.57 -3.35 -6.90
CA PHE A 79 13.70 -1.89 -6.90
C PHE A 79 12.41 -1.15 -7.26
N THR A 80 11.37 -1.86 -7.72
CA THR A 80 10.06 -1.30 -8.10
C THR A 80 8.94 -2.09 -7.42
N PRO A 81 7.84 -1.45 -6.99
CA PRO A 81 6.68 -2.13 -6.42
C PRO A 81 5.89 -2.98 -7.45
N GLY A 82 6.18 -2.82 -8.74
CA GLY A 82 5.42 -3.41 -9.86
C GLY A 82 4.65 -2.34 -10.63
N HIS A 83 3.92 -2.74 -11.68
CA HIS A 83 3.11 -1.83 -12.50
C HIS A 83 1.62 -2.10 -12.28
N ASN A 84 0.85 -1.04 -12.04
CA ASN A 84 -0.60 -1.13 -11.97
C ASN A 84 -1.19 -1.06 -13.37
N LEU A 85 -1.99 -2.07 -13.73
CA LEU A 85 -2.77 -2.12 -14.95
C LEU A 85 -4.22 -1.79 -14.59
N LEU A 86 -4.68 -0.63 -15.01
CA LEU A 86 -6.08 -0.27 -14.84
C LEU A 86 -6.92 -1.01 -15.88
N VAL A 87 -7.92 -1.73 -15.42
CA VAL A 87 -8.73 -2.61 -16.26
C VAL A 87 -10.21 -2.48 -15.91
N GLN A 88 -11.06 -2.85 -16.87
CA GLN A 88 -12.49 -3.01 -16.67
C GLN A 88 -12.91 -4.36 -17.25
N GLY A 89 -13.47 -5.23 -16.43
CA GLY A 89 -13.84 -6.57 -16.89
C GLY A 89 -14.17 -7.54 -15.76
N VAL A 90 -13.85 -8.81 -16.00
CA VAL A 90 -14.09 -9.90 -15.06
C VAL A 90 -12.75 -10.50 -14.66
N SER A 91 -12.52 -10.67 -13.37
CA SER A 91 -11.37 -11.37 -12.81
C SER A 91 -11.81 -12.63 -12.07
N PHE A 92 -11.02 -13.69 -12.17
CA PHE A 92 -11.23 -14.93 -11.44
C PHE A 92 -9.90 -15.34 -10.79
N GLY A 93 -9.86 -15.34 -9.46
CA GLY A 93 -8.68 -15.66 -8.67
C GLY A 93 -8.89 -16.91 -7.83
N GLY A 94 -7.85 -17.71 -7.64
CA GLY A 94 -7.99 -18.95 -6.88
C GLY A 94 -6.67 -19.61 -6.50
N GLY A 95 -6.76 -20.77 -5.87
CA GLY A 95 -5.62 -21.68 -5.71
C GLY A 95 -5.57 -22.51 -4.41
N THR A 96 -4.39 -23.04 -4.13
CA THR A 96 -4.04 -23.85 -2.94
C THR A 96 -2.91 -23.21 -2.12
N GLU A 97 -2.40 -23.87 -1.08
CA GLU A 97 -1.21 -23.39 -0.35
C GLU A 97 0.05 -23.35 -1.22
N ARG A 98 0.09 -24.16 -2.29
CA ARG A 98 1.24 -24.26 -3.20
C ARG A 98 1.04 -23.46 -4.49
N SER A 99 -0.19 -23.25 -4.93
CA SER A 99 -0.48 -22.55 -6.19
C SER A 99 -1.43 -21.39 -5.97
N SER A 100 -1.22 -20.28 -6.67
CA SER A 100 -2.21 -19.23 -6.84
C SER A 100 -2.29 -18.83 -8.29
N PHE A 101 -3.47 -18.41 -8.73
CA PHE A 101 -3.67 -17.86 -10.05
C PHE A 101 -4.66 -16.71 -10.01
N LEU A 102 -4.55 -15.81 -10.98
CA LEU A 102 -5.51 -14.78 -11.29
C LEU A 102 -5.66 -14.71 -12.81
N LEU A 103 -6.87 -14.93 -13.29
CA LEU A 103 -7.28 -14.79 -14.68
C LEU A 103 -8.11 -13.51 -14.80
N PHE A 104 -7.95 -12.77 -15.87
CA PHE A 104 -8.73 -11.59 -16.18
C PHE A 104 -9.10 -11.55 -17.65
N GLY A 105 -10.31 -11.10 -17.95
CA GLY A 105 -10.76 -10.80 -19.31
C GLY A 105 -11.64 -9.55 -19.32
N GLY A 106 -11.35 -8.62 -20.22
CA GLY A 106 -12.07 -7.37 -20.35
C GLY A 106 -11.33 -6.42 -21.28
N ALA A 107 -11.18 -5.18 -20.83
CA ALA A 107 -10.42 -4.17 -21.55
C ALA A 107 -9.48 -3.41 -20.61
N SER A 108 -8.41 -2.86 -21.20
CA SER A 108 -7.62 -1.82 -20.58
C SER A 108 -8.47 -0.57 -20.38
N SER A 109 -8.05 0.23 -19.42
CA SER A 109 -8.69 1.48 -19.09
C SER A 109 -7.69 2.62 -19.05
N ALA A 110 -7.96 3.69 -19.82
CA ALA A 110 -7.36 4.98 -19.55
C ALA A 110 -7.92 5.54 -18.25
N GLY A 111 -7.10 5.52 -17.21
CA GLY A 111 -7.26 6.31 -16.01
C GLY A 111 -5.90 6.86 -15.61
N LEU A 112 -5.82 8.16 -15.34
CA LEU A 112 -4.81 8.63 -14.39
C LEU A 112 -5.40 8.31 -13.03
N GLY A 113 -4.82 7.35 -12.30
CA GLY A 113 -5.29 7.03 -10.96
C GLY A 113 -5.33 8.31 -10.12
N ALA A 114 -6.53 8.78 -9.80
CA ALA A 114 -6.70 9.78 -8.76
C ALA A 114 -6.67 9.04 -7.40
N PRO A 115 -6.23 9.68 -6.31
CA PRO A 115 -5.97 9.05 -5.00
C PRO A 115 -7.08 8.16 -4.44
N SER A 116 -8.30 8.37 -4.90
CA SER A 116 -9.54 7.76 -4.41
C SER A 116 -10.46 7.34 -5.56
N PHE A 117 -10.01 7.34 -6.82
CA PHE A 117 -10.92 7.12 -7.93
C PHE A 117 -10.22 6.55 -9.17
N GLN A 118 -10.63 5.34 -9.54
CA GLN A 118 -10.24 4.68 -10.78
C GLN A 118 -11.35 4.88 -11.80
N ALA A 119 -11.27 6.03 -12.46
CA ALA A 119 -12.12 6.34 -13.59
C ALA A 119 -11.65 5.59 -14.81
N THR A 120 -12.55 4.91 -15.51
CA THR A 120 -12.17 4.13 -16.68
C THR A 120 -12.92 4.59 -17.92
N SER A 121 -12.18 4.86 -18.99
CA SER A 121 -12.70 4.74 -20.35
C SER A 121 -12.11 3.46 -20.93
N ILE A 122 -12.98 2.57 -21.42
CA ILE A 122 -12.56 1.33 -22.12
C ILE A 122 -11.74 1.73 -23.33
N GLU A 123 -10.51 1.24 -23.44
CA GLU A 123 -9.63 1.51 -24.58
C GLU A 123 -9.48 0.27 -25.46
N GLU A 124 -8.76 -0.74 -24.98
CA GLU A 124 -8.36 -1.88 -25.80
C GLU A 124 -8.73 -3.22 -25.13
N PRO A 125 -9.17 -4.24 -25.88
CA PRO A 125 -9.38 -5.58 -25.33
C PRO A 125 -8.13 -6.14 -24.66
N LEU A 126 -8.28 -6.69 -23.46
CA LEU A 126 -7.17 -7.19 -22.65
C LEU A 126 -7.57 -8.45 -21.88
N GLY A 127 -6.72 -9.47 -22.01
CA GLY A 127 -6.69 -10.64 -21.14
C GLY A 127 -5.42 -10.65 -20.31
N ALA A 128 -5.50 -11.12 -19.06
CA ALA A 128 -4.31 -11.32 -18.24
C ALA A 128 -4.38 -12.63 -17.46
N LEU A 129 -3.23 -13.25 -17.25
CA LEU A 129 -3.07 -14.46 -16.46
C LEU A 129 -1.80 -14.35 -15.63
N PHE A 130 -1.96 -14.42 -14.32
CA PHE A 130 -0.87 -14.48 -13.36
C PHE A 130 -0.94 -15.81 -12.64
N ILE A 131 0.16 -16.56 -12.63
CA ILE A 131 0.26 -17.84 -11.95
C ILE A 131 1.50 -17.82 -11.05
N GLN A 132 1.36 -18.38 -9.85
CA GLN A 132 2.48 -18.70 -8.99
C GLN A 132 2.34 -20.14 -8.49
N HIS A 133 3.43 -20.89 -8.52
CA HIS A 133 3.45 -22.28 -8.07
C HIS A 133 4.74 -22.59 -7.31
N ARG A 134 4.61 -23.04 -6.06
CA ARG A 134 5.70 -23.49 -5.21
C ARG A 134 5.96 -24.98 -5.46
N VAL A 135 6.97 -25.25 -6.29
CA VAL A 135 7.45 -26.61 -6.64
C VAL A 135 8.24 -27.26 -5.49
N ALA A 136 8.97 -26.45 -4.73
CA ALA A 136 9.72 -26.89 -3.54
C ALA A 136 9.65 -25.81 -2.44
N PRO A 137 9.96 -26.11 -1.17
CA PRO A 137 9.94 -25.10 -0.10
C PRO A 137 10.74 -23.83 -0.44
N ALA A 138 11.89 -24.02 -1.10
CA ALA A 138 12.79 -22.96 -1.54
C ALA A 138 12.57 -22.48 -2.99
N VAL A 139 11.69 -23.10 -3.79
CA VAL A 139 11.56 -22.80 -5.23
C VAL A 139 10.13 -22.47 -5.60
N ARG A 140 9.93 -21.32 -6.23
CA ARG A 140 8.65 -20.84 -6.77
C ARG A 140 8.79 -20.51 -8.25
N LEU A 141 7.89 -21.04 -9.06
CA LEU A 141 7.70 -20.66 -10.45
C LEU A 141 6.60 -19.60 -10.52
N THR A 142 6.79 -18.63 -11.40
CA THR A 142 5.79 -17.59 -11.69
C THR A 142 5.58 -17.53 -13.19
N ALA A 143 4.37 -17.20 -13.63
CA ALA A 143 4.10 -16.87 -15.02
C ALA A 143 3.18 -15.66 -15.08
N THR A 144 3.59 -14.66 -15.84
CA THR A 144 2.79 -13.47 -16.12
C THR A 144 2.51 -13.41 -17.62
N ALA A 145 1.25 -13.45 -18.00
CA ALA A 145 0.80 -13.33 -19.37
C ALA A 145 -0.20 -12.17 -19.50
N ILE A 146 -0.01 -11.29 -20.48
CA ILE A 146 -0.95 -10.24 -20.85
C ILE A 146 -1.16 -10.35 -22.37
N LEU A 147 -2.41 -10.45 -22.77
CA LEU A 147 -2.85 -10.64 -24.14
C LEU A 147 -3.68 -9.41 -24.53
N ALA A 148 -3.13 -8.57 -25.39
CA ALA A 148 -3.79 -7.45 -26.04
C ALA A 148 -3.28 -7.40 -27.49
N ASP A 149 -3.26 -6.22 -28.12
CA ASP A 149 -2.64 -6.01 -29.45
C ASP A 149 -1.19 -6.46 -29.51
N ARG A 150 -0.49 -6.41 -28.36
CA ARG A 150 0.82 -7.03 -28.17
C ARG A 150 0.79 -7.98 -26.99
N GLN A 151 1.56 -9.05 -27.12
CA GLN A 151 1.62 -10.10 -26.11
C GLN A 151 2.79 -9.88 -25.16
N THR A 152 2.54 -10.09 -23.88
CA THR A 152 3.53 -10.23 -22.82
C THR A 152 3.43 -11.65 -22.27
N LEU A 153 4.54 -12.39 -22.25
CA LEU A 153 4.70 -13.71 -21.67
C LEU A 153 6.04 -13.75 -20.93
N LEU A 154 5.97 -13.71 -19.60
CA LEU A 154 7.12 -13.59 -18.71
C LEU A 154 7.10 -14.71 -17.66
N PRO A 155 7.61 -15.91 -17.99
CA PRO A 155 7.89 -16.93 -17.01
C PRO A 155 9.05 -16.52 -16.11
N GLY A 156 8.97 -16.90 -14.84
CA GLY A 156 9.94 -16.57 -13.81
C GLY A 156 10.20 -17.72 -12.86
N LEU A 157 11.39 -17.69 -12.29
CA LEU A 157 11.88 -18.60 -11.27
C LEU A 157 12.34 -17.76 -10.09
N GLN A 158 11.89 -18.11 -8.89
CA GLN A 158 12.35 -17.54 -7.63
C GLN A 158 12.92 -18.66 -6.77
N TRP A 159 14.15 -18.48 -6.28
CA TRP A 159 14.85 -19.41 -5.41
C TRP A 159 15.24 -18.72 -4.10
N GLN A 160 14.75 -19.25 -2.98
CA GLN A 160 14.98 -18.78 -1.63
C GLN A 160 15.51 -19.94 -0.76
N PRO A 161 16.80 -20.28 -0.85
CA PRO A 161 17.39 -21.42 -0.13
C PRO A 161 17.40 -21.23 1.38
N VAL A 162 17.52 -19.98 1.83
CA VAL A 162 17.45 -19.56 3.24
C VAL A 162 16.56 -18.31 3.33
N PRO A 163 15.97 -18.01 4.49
CA PRO A 163 15.07 -16.85 4.65
C PRO A 163 15.71 -15.53 4.18
N ASP A 164 17.01 -15.40 4.38
CA ASP A 164 17.80 -14.19 4.17
C ASP A 164 18.33 -13.99 2.75
N LEU A 165 18.22 -15.00 1.88
CA LEU A 165 18.70 -14.94 0.49
C LEU A 165 17.57 -15.29 -0.46
N THR A 166 17.22 -14.35 -1.34
CA THR A 166 16.28 -14.58 -2.43
C THR A 166 16.96 -14.24 -3.74
N THR A 167 16.87 -15.14 -4.71
CA THR A 167 17.30 -14.92 -6.08
C THR A 167 16.13 -15.13 -7.03
N ALA A 168 16.11 -14.42 -8.14
CA ALA A 168 15.08 -14.59 -9.15
C ALA A 168 15.63 -14.40 -10.56
N LEU A 169 14.96 -15.05 -11.51
CA LEU A 169 15.22 -14.94 -12.94
C LEU A 169 13.87 -14.85 -13.66
N VAL A 170 13.75 -13.95 -14.62
CA VAL A 170 12.63 -13.86 -15.57
C VAL A 170 13.20 -13.74 -16.96
N ALA A 171 12.66 -14.50 -17.91
CA ALA A 171 13.05 -14.43 -19.31
C ALA A 171 11.83 -14.69 -20.19
N GLY A 172 11.59 -13.84 -21.18
CA GLY A 172 10.43 -13.98 -22.05
C GLY A 172 10.25 -12.80 -22.99
N VAL A 173 8.99 -12.46 -23.26
CA VAL A 173 8.60 -11.39 -24.18
C VAL A 173 7.68 -10.42 -23.43
N GLY A 174 7.94 -9.12 -23.49
CA GLY A 174 7.04 -8.06 -23.02
C GLY A 174 6.63 -7.17 -24.18
N SER A 175 5.33 -7.02 -24.40
CA SER A 175 4.75 -6.22 -25.49
C SER A 175 5.40 -6.49 -26.85
N GLY A 176 5.62 -7.76 -27.17
CA GLY A 176 6.23 -8.22 -28.42
C GLY A 176 7.76 -8.07 -28.51
N ARG A 177 8.45 -7.69 -27.43
CA ARG A 177 9.91 -7.53 -27.40
C ARG A 177 10.56 -8.44 -26.36
N PRO A 178 11.75 -9.00 -26.62
CA PRO A 178 12.41 -9.90 -25.68
C PRO A 178 12.83 -9.17 -24.40
N TYR A 179 12.80 -9.87 -23.27
CA TYR A 179 13.13 -9.35 -21.95
C TYR A 179 13.80 -10.43 -21.11
N VAL A 180 14.87 -10.05 -20.41
CA VAL A 180 15.52 -10.92 -19.42
C VAL A 180 15.90 -10.08 -18.21
N ALA A 181 15.59 -10.56 -17.02
CA ALA A 181 16.07 -9.96 -15.79
C ALA A 181 16.44 -11.00 -14.75
N SER A 182 17.42 -10.67 -13.93
CA SER A 182 17.82 -11.45 -12.77
C SER A 182 17.97 -10.53 -11.56
N SER A 183 17.72 -11.05 -10.36
CA SER A 183 17.89 -10.28 -9.13
C SER A 183 18.37 -11.13 -7.97
N VAL A 184 19.01 -10.47 -7.01
CA VAL A 184 19.45 -11.02 -5.74
C VAL A 184 19.06 -10.06 -4.62
N MET A 185 18.46 -10.59 -3.56
CA MET A 185 18.24 -9.91 -2.29
C MET A 185 18.90 -10.73 -1.19
N LEU A 186 19.80 -10.11 -0.44
CA LEU A 186 20.49 -10.70 0.70
C LEU A 186 20.30 -9.80 1.91
N ARG A 187 19.93 -10.37 3.06
CA ARG A 187 19.95 -9.66 4.35
C ARG A 187 20.65 -10.52 5.39
N GLN A 188 21.92 -10.24 5.64
CA GLN A 188 22.75 -11.02 6.56
C GLN A 188 23.25 -10.12 7.71
N GLY A 189 22.61 -10.24 8.87
CA GLY A 189 22.93 -9.40 10.03
C GLY A 189 22.79 -7.91 9.69
N PRO A 190 23.83 -7.08 9.87
CA PRO A 190 23.80 -5.64 9.55
C PRO A 190 23.85 -5.34 8.05
N LEU A 191 24.13 -6.33 7.19
CA LEU A 191 24.29 -6.13 5.75
C LEU A 191 22.99 -6.42 5.00
N ALA A 192 22.55 -5.48 4.18
CA ALA A 192 21.48 -5.65 3.21
C ALA A 192 21.99 -5.35 1.79
N VAL A 193 21.78 -6.28 0.86
CA VAL A 193 22.14 -6.14 -0.55
C VAL A 193 20.92 -6.39 -1.42
N LYS A 194 20.69 -5.50 -2.38
CA LYS A 194 19.77 -5.69 -3.50
C LYS A 194 20.56 -5.53 -4.78
N ALA A 195 20.48 -6.50 -5.68
CA ALA A 195 21.08 -6.42 -6.99
C ALA A 195 20.08 -6.88 -8.03
N LEU A 196 20.10 -6.25 -9.20
CA LEU A 196 19.27 -6.57 -10.34
C LEU A 196 20.04 -6.29 -11.62
N TYR A 197 19.95 -7.19 -12.58
CA TYR A 197 20.34 -6.91 -13.95
C TYR A 197 19.15 -7.14 -14.86
N ALA A 198 18.74 -6.13 -15.62
CA ALA A 198 17.65 -6.25 -16.59
C ALA A 198 18.15 -5.87 -17.99
N TRP A 199 17.99 -6.76 -18.94
CA TRP A 199 18.19 -6.46 -20.35
C TRP A 199 16.83 -6.30 -21.04
N ASN A 200 16.67 -5.18 -21.72
CA ASN A 200 15.53 -4.90 -22.56
C ASN A 200 15.98 -4.10 -23.80
N PRO A 201 15.38 -4.34 -24.98
CA PRO A 201 15.66 -3.56 -26.18
C PRO A 201 15.06 -2.15 -26.07
N SER A 202 15.44 -1.25 -26.98
CA SER A 202 14.80 0.07 -27.08
C SER A 202 13.28 -0.06 -27.20
N ARG A 203 12.49 0.89 -26.69
CA ARG A 203 11.02 0.88 -26.73
C ARG A 203 10.37 -0.38 -26.14
N PHE A 204 11.07 -1.05 -25.24
CA PHE A 204 10.50 -2.15 -24.48
C PHE A 204 9.46 -1.63 -23.48
N ARG A 205 8.38 -2.40 -23.33
CA ARG A 205 7.37 -2.21 -22.29
C ARG A 205 6.95 -3.56 -21.77
N ARG A 206 6.79 -3.69 -20.46
CA ARG A 206 6.22 -4.91 -19.87
C ARG A 206 4.72 -5.02 -20.07
N SER A 207 4.03 -3.88 -20.16
CA SER A 207 2.60 -3.80 -20.40
C SER A 207 2.33 -3.29 -21.81
N PRO A 208 1.35 -3.87 -22.53
CA PRO A 208 0.93 -3.34 -23.82
C PRO A 208 0.05 -2.08 -23.68
N VAL A 209 -0.50 -1.82 -22.49
CA VAL A 209 -1.41 -0.71 -22.22
C VAL A 209 -0.68 0.63 -22.25
N VAL A 210 -1.29 1.61 -22.91
CA VAL A 210 -0.79 2.98 -23.01
C VAL A 210 -0.86 3.67 -21.65
N THR A 211 0.29 3.80 -20.98
CA THR A 211 0.46 4.72 -19.86
C THR A 211 1.36 5.89 -20.30
N PRO A 212 1.07 7.14 -19.88
CA PRO A 212 1.77 8.33 -20.40
C PRO A 212 3.29 8.25 -20.22
N ASN A 213 3.73 7.60 -19.14
CA ASN A 213 5.12 7.33 -18.82
C ASN A 213 5.23 5.95 -18.15
N GLN A 214 6.00 5.03 -18.73
CA GLN A 214 6.38 3.78 -18.07
C GLN A 214 7.89 3.76 -17.83
N THR A 215 8.28 3.79 -16.56
CA THR A 215 9.68 3.71 -16.16
C THR A 215 10.05 2.26 -15.86
N GLU A 216 11.08 1.77 -16.56
CA GLU A 216 11.62 0.44 -16.45
C GLU A 216 13.05 0.49 -15.90
N VAL A 217 13.43 -0.52 -15.13
CA VAL A 217 14.84 -0.75 -14.79
C VAL A 217 15.57 -1.36 -15.98
N GLU A 218 16.77 -0.85 -16.28
CA GLU A 218 17.65 -1.34 -17.34
C GLU A 218 19.04 -1.60 -16.75
N ARG A 219 19.82 -2.50 -17.33
CA ARG A 219 21.22 -2.81 -16.96
C ARG A 219 21.40 -3.19 -15.49
N GLU A 220 22.62 -3.00 -14.97
CA GLU A 220 22.98 -3.26 -13.59
C GLU A 220 22.38 -2.24 -12.62
N ASN A 221 21.76 -2.74 -11.56
CA ASN A 221 21.18 -1.96 -10.47
C ASN A 221 21.62 -2.62 -9.17
N VAL A 222 22.25 -1.87 -8.27
CA VAL A 222 22.78 -2.40 -7.01
C VAL A 222 22.49 -1.41 -5.90
N ALA A 223 22.09 -1.90 -4.73
CA ALA A 223 22.03 -1.13 -3.51
C ALA A 223 22.58 -1.97 -2.36
N VAL A 224 23.50 -1.40 -1.61
CA VAL A 224 24.12 -1.99 -0.43
C VAL A 224 23.85 -1.05 0.73
N THR A 225 23.32 -1.59 1.83
CA THR A 225 23.14 -0.88 3.09
C THR A 225 23.83 -1.69 4.18
N TYR A 226 24.53 -0.99 5.08
CA TYR A 226 25.20 -1.58 6.21
C TYR A 226 24.81 -0.82 7.48
N ASP A 227 24.22 -1.52 8.44
CA ASP A 227 23.86 -0.99 9.75
C ASP A 227 25.12 -1.02 10.64
N VAL A 228 25.81 0.12 10.73
CA VAL A 228 27.00 0.29 11.58
C VAL A 228 26.62 0.11 13.06
N SER A 229 25.42 0.56 13.43
CA SER A 229 24.80 0.33 14.73
C SER A 229 23.27 0.30 14.58
N PRO A 230 22.50 -0.10 15.61
CA PRO A 230 21.04 -0.07 15.56
C PRO A 230 20.45 1.32 15.28
N GLN A 231 21.26 2.38 15.45
CA GLN A 231 20.86 3.77 15.27
C GLN A 231 21.57 4.43 14.09
N PHE A 232 22.48 3.75 13.38
CA PHE A 232 23.28 4.36 12.32
C PHE A 232 23.51 3.41 11.15
N SER A 233 23.22 3.88 9.95
CA SER A 233 23.34 3.12 8.70
C SER A 233 24.11 3.90 7.65
N VAL A 234 24.83 3.18 6.81
CA VAL A 234 25.48 3.70 5.62
C VAL A 234 25.04 2.89 4.42
N GLY A 235 24.99 3.51 3.25
CA GLY A 235 24.66 2.78 2.04
C GLY A 235 25.18 3.43 0.79
N ALA A 236 25.25 2.62 -0.26
CA ALA A 236 25.62 3.03 -1.60
C ALA A 236 24.74 2.31 -2.61
N GLY A 237 24.47 2.97 -3.73
CA GLY A 237 23.66 2.38 -4.77
C GLY A 237 23.96 2.92 -6.15
N ARG A 238 23.53 2.17 -7.15
CA ARG A 238 23.52 2.52 -8.55
C ARG A 238 22.23 2.03 -9.16
N GLN A 239 21.53 2.91 -9.83
CA GLN A 239 20.27 2.59 -10.49
C GLN A 239 20.26 3.15 -11.90
N ASN A 240 19.75 2.37 -12.83
CA ASN A 240 19.66 2.65 -14.25
C ASN A 240 18.19 2.48 -14.67
N TYR A 241 17.65 3.53 -15.27
CA TYR A 241 16.26 3.65 -15.64
C TYR A 241 16.14 3.98 -17.12
N VAL A 242 15.11 3.44 -17.74
CA VAL A 242 14.64 3.86 -19.06
C VAL A 242 13.17 4.19 -18.96
N GLN A 243 12.82 5.38 -19.41
CA GLN A 243 11.44 5.82 -19.54
C GLN A 243 11.09 5.82 -21.02
N ASP A 244 10.10 5.02 -21.39
CA ASP A 244 9.53 5.02 -22.74
C ASP A 244 8.16 5.70 -22.67
N SER A 245 7.94 6.67 -23.56
CA SER A 245 6.67 7.39 -23.65
C SER A 245 5.77 6.71 -24.68
N SER A 246 4.46 6.66 -24.42
CA SER A 246 3.46 6.24 -25.41
C SER A 246 3.54 7.03 -26.72
N ASP A 247 3.93 8.29 -26.61
CA ASP A 247 4.15 9.17 -27.74
C ASP A 247 5.50 8.83 -28.35
N SER A 248 5.54 8.69 -29.68
CA SER A 248 6.63 8.29 -30.59
C SER A 248 8.05 8.89 -30.38
N ARG A 249 8.29 9.62 -29.29
CA ARG A 249 9.56 10.15 -28.81
C ARG A 249 10.60 9.05 -28.55
N LEU A 250 11.86 9.46 -28.55
CA LEU A 250 12.98 8.59 -28.20
C LEU A 250 12.93 8.22 -26.71
N PRO A 251 13.25 6.97 -26.32
CA PRO A 251 13.37 6.59 -24.91
C PRO A 251 14.37 7.47 -24.17
N ILE A 252 14.00 7.92 -22.97
CA ILE A 252 14.86 8.72 -22.10
C ILE A 252 15.52 7.78 -21.10
N ARG A 253 16.86 7.81 -21.05
CA ARG A 253 17.63 7.05 -20.07
C ARG A 253 18.11 7.97 -18.95
N ALA A 254 18.02 7.47 -17.72
CA ALA A 254 18.61 8.09 -16.56
C ALA A 254 19.41 7.08 -15.74
N SER A 255 20.52 7.51 -15.17
CA SER A 255 21.29 6.72 -14.21
C SER A 255 21.56 7.56 -12.97
N GLY A 256 21.53 6.95 -11.79
CA GLY A 256 21.86 7.59 -10.53
C GLY A 256 22.76 6.71 -9.68
N ASN A 257 23.90 7.25 -9.25
CA ASN A 257 24.70 6.67 -8.19
C ASN A 257 24.38 7.41 -6.89
N THR A 258 24.27 6.68 -5.79
CA THR A 258 23.91 7.23 -4.48
C THR A 258 24.90 6.75 -3.44
N VAL A 259 25.23 7.63 -2.50
CA VAL A 259 25.92 7.28 -1.25
C VAL A 259 25.20 8.03 -0.16
N PHE A 260 24.83 7.36 0.92
CA PHE A 260 24.17 7.99 2.05
C PHE A 260 24.71 7.46 3.37
N ALA A 261 24.59 8.28 4.39
CA ALA A 261 24.85 7.93 5.77
C ALA A 261 23.79 8.61 6.62
N GLY A 262 23.25 7.90 7.60
CA GLY A 262 22.24 8.49 8.46
C GLY A 262 21.97 7.69 9.71
N GLY A 263 21.58 8.40 10.76
CA GLY A 263 21.29 7.81 12.04
C GLY A 263 20.86 8.81 13.09
N VAL A 264 20.81 8.32 14.33
CA VAL A 264 20.46 9.09 15.51
C VAL A 264 21.66 9.13 16.45
N LEU A 265 22.08 10.33 16.83
CA LEU A 265 23.13 10.59 17.80
C LEU A 265 22.60 11.57 18.86
N ALA A 266 22.55 11.15 20.12
CA ALA A 266 22.07 12.00 21.24
C ALA A 266 20.74 12.71 20.96
N ALA A 267 19.71 11.94 20.54
CA ALA A 267 18.39 12.42 20.14
C ALA A 267 18.39 13.42 18.94
N THR A 268 19.52 13.54 18.25
CA THR A 268 19.65 14.32 17.01
C THR A 268 19.73 13.37 15.83
N ARG A 269 18.83 13.54 14.87
CA ARG A 269 18.81 12.83 13.60
C ARG A 269 19.80 13.51 12.67
N LEU A 270 20.74 12.75 12.15
CA LEU A 270 21.73 13.21 11.19
C LEU A 270 21.58 12.38 9.94
N THR A 271 21.40 13.01 8.80
CA THR A 271 21.44 12.32 7.50
C THR A 271 22.26 13.12 6.52
N ALA A 272 22.97 12.44 5.65
CA ALA A 272 23.71 13.05 4.57
C ALA A 272 23.74 12.09 3.39
N GLY A 273 23.85 12.66 2.19
CA GLY A 273 24.06 11.84 1.02
C GLY A 273 24.50 12.62 -0.20
N LEU A 274 25.04 11.88 -1.14
CA LEU A 274 25.56 12.32 -2.42
C LEU A 274 24.84 11.53 -3.51
N TYR A 275 24.45 12.23 -4.57
CA TYR A 275 23.81 11.69 -5.75
C TYR A 275 24.60 12.15 -6.98
N ASP A 276 25.09 11.20 -7.78
CA ASP A 276 25.63 11.49 -9.11
C ASP A 276 24.64 10.96 -10.14
N SER A 277 23.88 11.88 -10.75
CA SER A 277 22.83 11.55 -11.70
C SER A 277 23.19 11.98 -13.11
N ARG A 278 22.72 11.22 -14.09
CA ARG A 278 22.86 11.55 -15.51
C ARG A 278 21.54 11.30 -16.20
N SER A 279 21.03 12.29 -16.91
CA SER A 279 19.80 12.20 -17.71
C SER A 279 19.93 13.07 -18.95
N GLN A 280 19.46 12.58 -20.10
CA GLN A 280 19.46 13.31 -21.38
C GLN A 280 20.81 13.96 -21.76
N GLY A 281 21.92 13.32 -21.38
CA GLY A 281 23.27 13.83 -21.65
C GLY A 281 23.81 14.83 -20.63
N THR A 282 22.99 15.31 -19.70
CA THR A 282 23.42 16.21 -18.62
C THR A 282 23.74 15.42 -17.36
N ARG A 283 24.93 15.64 -16.79
CA ARG A 283 25.29 15.15 -15.46
C ARG A 283 24.89 16.17 -14.38
N ASN A 284 24.50 15.68 -13.21
CA ASN A 284 24.27 16.51 -12.04
C ASN A 284 24.75 15.81 -10.77
N LEU A 285 25.70 16.46 -10.09
CA LEU A 285 26.14 16.07 -8.77
C LEU A 285 25.33 16.82 -7.72
N SER A 286 24.56 16.08 -6.93
CA SER A 286 23.72 16.61 -5.88
C SER A 286 24.14 16.08 -4.52
N SER A 287 23.95 16.89 -3.48
CA SER A 287 24.23 16.50 -2.11
C SER A 287 23.17 17.04 -1.18
N TYR A 288 22.92 16.32 -0.09
CA TYR A 288 22.12 16.84 1.01
C TYR A 288 22.79 16.56 2.35
N VAL A 289 22.57 17.44 3.29
CA VAL A 289 22.81 17.21 4.71
C VAL A 289 21.55 17.64 5.44
N ALA A 290 21.08 16.81 6.36
CA ALA A 290 19.95 17.12 7.22
C ALA A 290 20.28 16.88 8.69
N VAL A 291 19.83 17.81 9.52
CA VAL A 291 19.94 17.74 10.98
C VAL A 291 18.55 17.96 11.56
N GLY A 292 18.04 16.96 12.27
CA GLY A 292 16.73 16.99 12.90
C GLY A 292 16.80 16.78 14.41
N ARG A 293 15.97 17.48 15.17
CA ARG A 293 15.87 17.30 16.61
C ARG A 293 14.48 17.69 17.11
N GLU A 294 14.02 16.97 18.12
CA GLU A 294 12.91 17.43 18.95
C GLU A 294 13.39 18.60 19.82
N LEU A 295 12.99 19.82 19.46
CA LEU A 295 13.39 21.05 20.17
C LEU A 295 12.59 21.21 21.46
N THR A 296 11.31 20.86 21.41
CA THR A 296 10.40 20.84 22.57
C THR A 296 9.44 19.66 22.43
N ARG A 297 8.68 19.36 23.48
CA ARG A 297 7.64 18.29 23.44
C ARG A 297 6.59 18.48 22.34
N TRP A 298 6.43 19.70 21.85
CA TRP A 298 5.45 20.09 20.85
C TRP A 298 6.07 20.55 19.54
N LEU A 299 7.40 20.59 19.40
CA LEU A 299 8.09 21.02 18.19
C LEU A 299 9.26 20.10 17.84
N ASP A 300 9.15 19.47 16.68
CA ASP A 300 10.24 18.77 16.02
C ASP A 300 10.68 19.57 14.79
N ALA A 301 11.98 19.83 14.67
CA ALA A 301 12.54 20.62 13.59
C ALA A 301 13.61 19.82 12.86
N GLU A 302 13.65 19.95 11.54
CA GLU A 302 14.64 19.33 10.68
C GLU A 302 15.10 20.31 9.61
N LEU A 303 16.39 20.57 9.57
CA LEU A 303 17.02 21.49 8.64
C LEU A 303 17.76 20.70 7.58
N PHE A 304 17.50 21.00 6.32
CA PHE A 304 18.13 20.44 5.15
C PHE A 304 18.97 21.51 4.45
N LEU A 305 20.16 21.14 4.02
CA LEU A 305 20.93 21.89 3.05
C LEU A 305 21.06 21.03 1.79
N LEU A 306 20.30 21.40 0.76
CA LEU A 306 20.29 20.70 -0.52
C LEU A 306 21.21 21.45 -1.48
N GLN A 307 22.07 20.75 -2.20
CA GLN A 307 22.93 21.35 -3.22
C GLN A 307 22.82 20.53 -4.51
N SER A 308 22.66 21.22 -5.63
CA SER A 308 22.60 20.63 -6.97
C SER A 308 23.64 21.32 -7.85
N ARG A 309 24.51 20.55 -8.50
CA ARG A 309 25.58 21.03 -9.39
C ARG A 309 25.40 20.41 -10.78
N PRO A 310 24.42 20.89 -11.58
CA PRO A 310 24.24 20.44 -12.95
C PRO A 310 25.38 20.92 -13.84
N GLU A 311 25.83 20.04 -14.73
CA GLU A 311 26.85 20.35 -15.73
C GLU A 311 26.40 21.51 -16.63
N GLY A 312 27.30 22.48 -16.85
CA GLY A 312 27.01 23.66 -17.66
C GLY A 312 26.13 24.73 -17.00
N ARG A 313 25.81 24.61 -15.70
CA ARG A 313 25.06 25.64 -14.95
C ARG A 313 25.68 25.90 -13.56
N PRO A 314 25.43 27.09 -12.96
CA PRO A 314 25.84 27.38 -11.60
C PRO A 314 25.25 26.40 -10.59
N ALA A 315 26.02 26.11 -9.55
CA ALA A 315 25.53 25.34 -8.41
C ALA A 315 24.36 26.06 -7.74
N THR A 316 23.30 25.33 -7.43
CA THR A 316 22.15 25.84 -6.67
C THR A 316 22.16 25.22 -5.29
N THR A 317 22.08 26.06 -4.27
CA THR A 317 21.93 25.63 -2.88
C THR A 317 20.55 26.05 -2.39
N THR A 318 19.80 25.09 -1.86
CA THR A 318 18.44 25.27 -1.37
C THR A 318 18.39 24.84 0.10
N PRO A 319 18.53 25.78 1.05
CA PRO A 319 18.23 25.48 2.43
C PRO A 319 16.71 25.28 2.59
N LEU A 320 16.34 24.31 3.41
CA LEU A 320 14.97 23.93 3.67
C LEU A 320 14.80 23.59 5.14
N ALA A 321 13.73 24.10 5.76
CA ALA A 321 13.37 23.81 7.14
C ALA A 321 12.02 23.09 7.16
N ASN A 322 12.00 21.88 7.73
CA ASN A 322 10.79 21.14 8.07
C ASN A 322 10.51 21.35 9.55
N LEU A 323 9.34 21.91 9.85
CA LEU A 323 8.88 22.15 11.20
C LEU A 323 7.62 21.35 11.42
N ARG A 324 7.55 20.61 12.52
CA ARG A 324 6.42 19.75 12.89
C ARG A 324 5.97 20.11 14.30
N TRP A 325 4.77 20.66 14.40
CA TRP A 325 4.14 21.02 15.67
C TRP A 325 3.15 19.95 16.09
N ARG A 326 3.25 19.48 17.33
CA ARG A 326 2.22 18.64 17.97
C ARG A 326 1.28 19.58 18.72
N VAL A 327 0.23 20.04 18.03
CA VAL A 327 -0.77 20.97 18.60
C VAL A 327 -1.56 20.29 19.70
N SER A 328 -1.85 19.00 19.54
CA SER A 328 -2.41 18.14 20.59
C SER A 328 -1.87 16.71 20.45
N SER A 329 -2.30 15.80 21.32
CA SER A 329 -2.02 14.36 21.16
C SER A 329 -2.62 13.74 19.90
N ARG A 330 -3.53 14.47 19.23
CA ARG A 330 -4.28 14.00 18.07
C ARG A 330 -4.10 14.87 16.83
N LEU A 331 -3.56 16.07 16.94
CA LEU A 331 -3.40 17.01 15.83
C LEU A 331 -1.94 17.44 15.73
N GLY A 332 -1.34 17.18 14.58
CA GLY A 332 -0.02 17.68 14.21
C GLY A 332 -0.11 18.60 13.00
N LEU A 333 0.65 19.69 13.00
CA LEU A 333 0.84 20.55 11.84
C LEU A 333 2.26 20.42 11.35
N SER A 334 2.47 20.46 10.04
CA SER A 334 3.80 20.54 9.46
C SER A 334 3.92 21.73 8.52
N GLN A 335 5.09 22.36 8.51
CA GLN A 335 5.42 23.42 7.59
C GLN A 335 6.79 23.14 7.02
N GLN A 336 6.91 23.26 5.70
CA GLN A 336 8.17 23.21 5.01
C GLN A 336 8.45 24.57 4.40
N VAL A 337 9.56 25.16 4.81
CA VAL A 337 10.06 26.44 4.31
C VAL A 337 11.28 26.16 3.46
N SER A 338 11.25 26.51 2.18
CA SER A 338 12.42 26.37 1.29
C SER A 338 12.81 27.74 0.76
N PHE A 339 14.11 27.96 0.59
CA PHE A 339 14.63 29.19 -0.02
C PHE A 339 15.33 28.83 -1.32
N ASN A 340 14.73 29.18 -2.45
CA ASN A 340 15.32 28.95 -3.76
C ASN A 340 15.32 30.24 -4.58
N GLY A 341 16.48 30.60 -5.16
CA GLY A 341 16.60 31.79 -6.01
C GLY A 341 16.16 33.10 -5.35
N GLY A 342 16.35 33.24 -4.03
CA GLY A 342 15.97 34.44 -3.28
C GLY A 342 14.47 34.57 -2.93
N LYS A 343 13.65 33.58 -3.28
CA LYS A 343 12.21 33.55 -2.93
C LYS A 343 11.94 32.43 -1.92
N PRO A 344 11.29 32.71 -0.79
CA PRO A 344 10.81 31.68 0.11
C PRO A 344 9.59 30.99 -0.51
N ALA A 345 9.55 29.65 -0.44
CA ALA A 345 8.37 28.86 -0.73
C ALA A 345 7.90 28.19 0.57
N LEU A 346 6.61 28.29 0.86
CA LEU A 346 5.98 27.73 2.05
C LEU A 346 5.01 26.64 1.65
N LEU A 347 5.18 25.46 2.24
CA LEU A 347 4.28 24.33 2.08
C LEU A 347 3.75 23.94 3.46
N PHE A 348 2.47 23.56 3.53
CA PHE A 348 1.79 23.24 4.77
C PHE A 348 1.22 21.83 4.70
N GLY A 349 1.41 21.08 5.77
CA GLY A 349 0.85 19.76 5.97
C GLY A 349 0.15 19.64 7.31
N ALA A 350 -0.61 18.57 7.48
CA ALA A 350 -1.37 18.30 8.68
C ALA A 350 -1.49 16.80 8.91
N SER A 351 -1.51 16.41 10.18
CA SER A 351 -1.81 15.06 10.62
C SER A 351 -2.88 15.09 11.69
N LEU A 352 -3.83 14.18 11.60
CA LEU A 352 -4.97 14.06 12.48
C LEU A 352 -5.16 12.59 12.85
N MET A 353 -5.05 12.29 14.15
CA MET A 353 -5.40 11.01 14.73
C MET A 353 -6.83 11.09 15.28
N THR A 354 -7.66 10.15 14.87
CA THR A 354 -9.05 10.00 15.29
C THR A 354 -9.28 8.58 15.80
N PRO A 355 -10.36 8.32 16.57
CA PRO A 355 -10.69 6.95 16.97
C PRO A 355 -10.88 5.98 15.80
N ILE A 356 -11.18 6.50 14.59
CA ILE A 356 -11.41 5.70 13.38
C ILE A 356 -10.17 5.63 12.48
N GLY A 357 -9.06 6.27 12.84
CA GLY A 357 -7.86 6.26 12.01
C GLY A 357 -6.95 7.48 12.11
N ASP A 358 -5.78 7.36 11.49
CA ASP A 358 -4.76 8.39 11.35
C ASP A 358 -4.73 8.91 9.92
N PHE A 359 -4.81 10.22 9.74
CA PHE A 359 -4.75 10.89 8.46
C PHE A 359 -3.55 11.83 8.48
N ALA A 360 -2.74 11.83 7.43
CA ALA A 360 -1.58 12.69 7.31
C ALA A 360 -1.40 13.17 5.87
N ALA A 361 -1.06 14.44 5.73
CA ALA A 361 -0.70 15.09 4.49
C ALA A 361 0.58 15.86 4.76
N ASP A 362 1.73 15.29 4.40
CA ASP A 362 3.06 15.79 4.75
C ASP A 362 3.92 15.94 3.51
N TYR A 363 4.94 16.80 3.53
CA TYR A 363 5.90 16.90 2.43
C TYR A 363 7.17 16.12 2.72
N GLN A 364 7.65 15.36 1.73
CA GLN A 364 8.93 14.66 1.75
C GLN A 364 9.84 15.16 0.63
N VAL A 365 11.13 15.34 0.93
CA VAL A 365 12.13 15.67 -0.10
C VAL A 365 12.57 14.39 -0.80
N VAL A 366 12.43 14.35 -2.12
CA VAL A 366 12.85 13.23 -2.98
C VAL A 366 13.85 13.71 -4.02
N HIS A 367 14.78 12.84 -4.42
CA HIS A 367 15.72 13.09 -5.51
C HIS A 367 15.21 12.41 -6.80
N GLN A 368 14.97 13.18 -7.84
CA GLN A 368 14.50 12.73 -9.15
C GLN A 368 15.62 12.81 -10.19
N PRO A 369 16.16 11.66 -10.65
CA PRO A 369 17.25 11.63 -11.63
C PRO A 369 16.87 12.21 -13.00
N PHE A 370 15.57 12.19 -13.35
CA PHE A 370 15.08 12.67 -14.65
C PHE A 370 15.00 14.20 -14.75
N THR A 371 15.12 14.94 -13.65
CA THR A 371 15.07 16.42 -13.62
C THR A 371 16.44 17.02 -13.26
N PRO A 372 17.41 17.02 -14.19
CA PRO A 372 18.82 17.34 -13.87
C PRO A 372 19.03 18.78 -13.35
N PHE A 373 18.14 19.72 -13.64
CA PHE A 373 18.26 21.12 -13.19
C PHE A 373 17.51 21.42 -11.88
N SER A 374 16.65 20.51 -11.42
CA SER A 374 15.90 20.61 -10.16
C SER A 374 15.68 19.20 -9.61
N PRO A 375 16.76 18.51 -9.17
CA PRO A 375 16.70 17.10 -8.81
C PRO A 375 15.98 16.88 -7.48
N PHE A 376 16.10 17.81 -6.54
CA PHE A 376 15.38 17.74 -5.27
C PHE A 376 14.00 18.37 -5.42
N ARG A 377 12.97 17.61 -5.09
CA ARG A 377 11.59 18.08 -5.08
C ARG A 377 10.89 17.70 -3.80
N SER A 378 10.02 18.58 -3.37
CA SER A 378 9.08 18.33 -2.28
C SER A 378 7.86 17.63 -2.85
N ALA A 379 7.63 16.40 -2.42
CA ALA A 379 6.49 15.60 -2.78
C ALA A 379 5.49 15.56 -1.63
N LEU A 380 4.21 15.80 -1.92
CA LEU A 380 3.13 15.60 -0.95
C LEU A 380 2.90 14.10 -0.76
N ASN A 381 3.15 13.62 0.44
CA ASN A 381 2.80 12.30 0.92
C ASN A 381 1.42 12.37 1.61
N LEU A 382 0.47 11.60 1.11
CA LEU A 382 -0.84 11.43 1.71
C LEU A 382 -0.88 10.04 2.33
N THR A 383 -1.02 9.98 3.64
CA THR A 383 -1.20 8.73 4.38
C THR A 383 -2.56 8.74 5.03
N ALA A 384 -3.35 7.69 4.80
CA ALA A 384 -4.59 7.46 5.52
C ALA A 384 -4.55 6.04 6.08
N ARG A 385 -4.64 5.92 7.39
CA ARG A 385 -4.76 4.66 8.11
C ARG A 385 -6.11 4.64 8.78
N LEU A 386 -7.04 3.87 8.25
CA LEU A 386 -8.35 3.70 8.85
C LEU A 386 -8.32 2.47 9.74
N GLN A 387 -8.77 2.66 10.98
CA GLN A 387 -8.92 1.61 11.98
C GLN A 387 -10.39 1.51 12.34
N LEU A 388 -11.08 0.61 11.66
CA LEU A 388 -12.49 0.29 11.91
C LEU A 388 -12.52 -1.05 12.66
N GLY A 389 -12.34 -0.97 13.99
CA GLY A 389 -12.12 -2.13 14.85
C GLY A 389 -10.75 -2.78 14.60
N LYS A 390 -10.73 -4.07 14.22
CA LYS A 390 -9.51 -4.82 13.87
C LYS A 390 -9.03 -4.62 12.44
N TYR A 391 -9.90 -4.06 11.60
CA TYR A 391 -9.57 -3.85 10.20
C TYR A 391 -8.75 -2.57 10.13
N SER A 392 -7.46 -2.76 9.85
CA SER A 392 -6.56 -1.65 9.53
C SER A 392 -6.33 -1.62 8.03
N THR A 393 -6.79 -0.54 7.40
CA THR A 393 -6.51 -0.22 6.00
C THR A 393 -5.55 0.94 6.00
N SER A 394 -4.35 0.77 5.45
CA SER A 394 -3.40 1.85 5.26
C SER A 394 -3.20 2.14 3.78
N VAL A 395 -3.31 3.41 3.42
CA VAL A 395 -3.08 3.96 2.08
C VAL A 395 -1.96 4.97 2.21
N GLY A 396 -0.96 4.90 1.33
CA GLY A 396 0.15 5.85 1.29
C GLY A 396 0.55 6.18 -0.14
N THR A 397 0.92 7.44 -0.40
CA THR A 397 1.54 7.82 -1.67
C THR A 397 3.06 7.65 -1.64
N PHE A 398 3.63 7.23 -2.75
CA PHE A 398 5.07 7.17 -2.98
C PHE A 398 5.40 7.83 -4.31
N VAL A 399 6.57 8.49 -4.40
CA VAL A 399 7.01 9.14 -5.63
C VAL A 399 8.09 8.30 -6.30
N GLN A 400 7.80 7.82 -7.51
CA GLN A 400 8.75 7.10 -8.33
C GLN A 400 9.92 8.02 -8.76
N PRO A 401 11.07 7.44 -9.18
CA PRO A 401 12.22 8.21 -9.66
C PRO A 401 11.92 9.17 -10.82
N ASP A 402 10.89 8.90 -11.61
CA ASP A 402 10.41 9.76 -12.71
C ASP A 402 9.44 10.86 -12.26
N GLY A 403 9.12 10.90 -10.98
CA GLY A 403 8.21 11.86 -10.37
C GLY A 403 6.74 11.51 -10.47
N SER A 404 6.38 10.35 -11.02
CA SER A 404 5.03 9.83 -10.93
C SER A 404 4.69 9.44 -9.48
N VAL A 405 3.44 9.64 -9.08
CA VAL A 405 2.95 9.29 -7.74
C VAL A 405 2.24 7.95 -7.83
N ASP A 406 2.80 6.93 -7.19
CA ASP A 406 2.17 5.64 -6.98
C ASP A 406 1.42 5.62 -5.66
N TYR A 407 0.32 4.85 -5.62
CA TYR A 407 -0.46 4.60 -4.42
C TYR A 407 -0.25 3.15 -4.00
N SER A 408 0.10 2.95 -2.72
CA SER A 408 0.08 1.63 -2.11
C SER A 408 -1.09 1.57 -1.14
N ALA A 409 -1.97 0.58 -1.33
CA ALA A 409 -3.01 0.23 -0.36
C ALA A 409 -2.63 -1.12 0.26
N SER A 410 -2.67 -1.21 1.58
CA SER A 410 -2.48 -2.46 2.32
C SER A 410 -3.56 -2.62 3.37
N GLY A 411 -4.29 -3.74 3.31
CA GLY A 411 -5.26 -4.15 4.32
C GLY A 411 -4.74 -5.37 5.06
N SER A 412 -4.62 -5.30 6.38
CA SER A 412 -4.18 -6.43 7.20
C SER A 412 -4.89 -6.49 8.55
N THR A 413 -5.05 -7.71 9.06
CA THR A 413 -5.57 -8.00 10.42
C THR A 413 -4.42 -8.18 11.45
N PHE A 414 -3.16 -8.07 11.01
CA PHE A 414 -1.97 -8.22 11.86
C PHE A 414 -0.95 -7.13 11.57
N LEU A 415 -0.58 -6.39 12.61
CA LEU A 415 0.43 -5.33 12.57
C LEU A 415 1.83 -5.93 12.45
N TYR A 416 2.52 -5.65 11.34
CA TYR A 416 3.98 -5.68 11.30
C TYR A 416 4.50 -4.25 11.47
N MET A 417 4.82 -3.88 12.71
CA MET A 417 5.64 -2.71 12.98
C MET A 417 7.10 -3.06 12.65
N GLY A 418 7.66 -2.41 11.62
CA GLY A 418 9.10 -2.42 11.36
C GLY A 418 9.50 -2.94 9.98
N SER A 419 9.43 -2.08 8.97
CA SER A 419 10.42 -2.00 7.87
C SER A 419 10.05 -0.90 6.89
N PHE A 420 11.00 -0.01 6.61
CA PHE A 420 10.98 0.87 5.45
C PHE A 420 10.98 0.02 4.17
N GLY A 421 9.80 -0.11 3.59
CA GLY A 421 9.54 -0.95 2.42
C GLY A 421 8.07 -1.29 2.34
N LEU A 422 7.23 -0.30 2.06
CA LEU A 422 5.82 -0.52 1.77
C LEU A 422 5.73 -1.30 0.46
N GLN A 423 5.61 -2.62 0.56
CA GLN A 423 5.05 -3.45 -0.49
C GLN A 423 3.57 -3.09 -0.62
N PRO A 424 3.05 -2.79 -1.84
CA PRO A 424 1.62 -2.85 -2.05
C PRO A 424 1.20 -4.27 -1.69
N GLN A 425 0.42 -4.40 -0.63
CA GLN A 425 -0.16 -5.68 -0.30
C GLN A 425 -1.21 -5.95 -1.36
N GLN A 426 -1.12 -7.12 -2.00
CA GLN A 426 -2.11 -7.56 -2.96
C GLN A 426 -3.50 -7.42 -2.34
N LEU A 427 -4.37 -6.59 -2.95
CA LEU A 427 -5.81 -6.72 -2.75
C LEU A 427 -6.29 -8.11 -3.22
N GLY A 428 -5.44 -8.91 -3.91
CA GLY A 428 -5.66 -10.31 -4.27
C GLY A 428 -5.41 -11.36 -3.16
N GLY A 429 -5.74 -11.06 -1.91
CA GLY A 429 -5.69 -12.05 -0.82
C GLY A 429 -6.92 -12.98 -0.81
N ARG A 430 -6.73 -14.26 -0.44
CA ARG A 430 -7.86 -15.17 -0.15
C ARG A 430 -8.69 -14.61 1.00
N MET A 431 -10.02 -14.57 0.84
CA MET A 431 -10.92 -14.31 1.97
C MET A 431 -10.72 -15.36 3.07
N ALA A 432 -10.61 -14.92 4.31
CA ALA A 432 -10.49 -15.82 5.46
C ALA A 432 -11.73 -16.74 5.55
N ARG A 433 -11.48 -18.05 5.65
CA ARG A 433 -12.43 -19.14 5.34
C ARG A 433 -13.39 -19.49 6.48
N TYR A 434 -12.99 -19.29 7.73
CA TYR A 434 -13.75 -19.75 8.89
C TYR A 434 -14.36 -18.57 9.63
N VAL A 435 -15.58 -18.74 10.14
CA VAL A 435 -16.33 -17.66 10.79
C VAL A 435 -16.75 -18.11 12.18
N VAL A 436 -16.54 -17.23 13.15
CA VAL A 436 -17.20 -17.24 14.45
C VAL A 436 -18.38 -16.27 14.35
N ARG A 437 -19.60 -16.72 14.65
CA ARG A 437 -20.80 -15.85 14.68
C ARG A 437 -21.38 -15.84 16.06
N GLY A 438 -22.02 -14.74 16.44
CA GLY A 438 -22.82 -14.73 17.66
C GLY A 438 -23.80 -13.58 17.74
N THR A 439 -24.56 -13.57 18.83
CA THR A 439 -25.51 -12.50 19.15
C THR A 439 -25.31 -12.02 20.58
N VAL A 440 -25.45 -10.73 20.81
CA VAL A 440 -25.48 -10.09 22.13
C VAL A 440 -26.88 -9.51 22.34
N ARG A 441 -27.50 -9.92 23.44
CA ARG A 441 -28.84 -9.46 23.83
C ARG A 441 -28.84 -9.03 25.30
N ASP A 442 -29.81 -8.22 25.67
CA ASP A 442 -30.07 -7.94 27.07
C ASP A 442 -30.78 -9.11 27.77
N ASP A 443 -30.97 -9.00 29.07
CA ASP A 443 -31.71 -9.93 29.92
C ASP A 443 -33.20 -10.04 29.58
N HIS A 444 -33.75 -9.06 28.85
CA HIS A 444 -35.10 -9.03 28.32
C HIS A 444 -35.20 -9.62 26.89
N GLY A 445 -34.07 -10.02 26.30
CA GLY A 445 -33.98 -10.60 24.96
C GLY A 445 -33.90 -9.58 23.81
N ASN A 446 -33.82 -8.28 24.08
CA ASN A 446 -33.63 -7.25 23.07
C ASN A 446 -32.18 -7.27 22.54
N PRO A 447 -31.97 -7.00 21.25
CA PRO A 447 -30.62 -6.91 20.68
C PRO A 447 -29.86 -5.70 21.23
N ILE A 448 -28.57 -5.86 21.51
CA ILE A 448 -27.67 -4.78 21.93
C ILE A 448 -26.75 -4.41 20.76
N GLU A 449 -26.90 -3.20 20.22
CA GLU A 449 -26.06 -2.65 19.14
C GLU A 449 -24.78 -2.02 19.68
N GLY A 450 -23.62 -2.28 19.06
CA GLY A 450 -22.36 -1.66 19.48
C GLY A 450 -21.69 -2.27 20.72
N ALA A 451 -22.09 -3.47 21.14
CA ALA A 451 -21.41 -4.24 22.18
C ALA A 451 -20.09 -4.81 21.66
N ALA A 452 -19.01 -4.66 22.42
CA ALA A 452 -17.68 -5.11 22.07
C ALA A 452 -17.40 -6.53 22.62
N VAL A 453 -17.10 -7.47 21.73
CA VAL A 453 -16.82 -8.88 22.05
C VAL A 453 -15.40 -9.23 21.61
N GLY A 454 -14.55 -9.60 22.55
CA GLY A 454 -13.23 -10.16 22.29
C GLY A 454 -13.33 -11.63 21.87
N LEU A 455 -12.63 -11.99 20.79
CA LEU A 455 -12.53 -13.34 20.24
C LEU A 455 -11.06 -13.63 19.91
N GLY A 456 -10.36 -14.39 20.76
CA GLY A 456 -8.96 -14.76 20.51
C GLY A 456 -7.97 -13.58 20.53
N GLY A 457 -8.18 -12.62 21.44
CA GLY A 457 -7.34 -11.41 21.58
C GLY A 457 -7.76 -10.26 20.67
N GLU A 458 -8.98 -10.31 20.16
CA GLU A 458 -9.35 -9.59 18.96
C GLU A 458 -10.83 -9.13 19.12
N VAL A 459 -11.13 -7.81 19.11
CA VAL A 459 -12.49 -7.22 19.36
C VAL A 459 -13.43 -7.05 18.14
N VAL A 460 -14.67 -7.53 18.23
CA VAL A 460 -15.74 -7.33 17.24
C VAL A 460 -16.97 -6.66 17.83
N PHE A 461 -17.73 -5.94 17.01
CA PHE A 461 -18.90 -5.17 17.44
C PHE A 461 -20.19 -5.76 16.91
N THR A 462 -21.27 -5.65 17.68
CA THR A 462 -22.61 -6.03 17.25
C THR A 462 -23.28 -4.94 16.40
N ASN A 463 -24.08 -5.37 15.43
CA ASN A 463 -24.93 -4.49 14.62
C ASN A 463 -26.27 -4.16 15.32
N SER A 464 -27.16 -3.45 14.63
CA SER A 464 -28.51 -3.09 15.10
C SER A 464 -29.43 -4.26 15.42
N THR A 465 -29.12 -5.48 14.96
CA THR A 465 -29.83 -6.72 15.32
C THR A 465 -29.15 -7.49 16.44
N GLY A 466 -28.11 -6.92 17.05
CA GLY A 466 -27.33 -7.53 18.13
C GLY A 466 -26.42 -8.67 17.65
N GLU A 467 -26.16 -8.77 16.35
CA GLU A 467 -25.38 -9.85 15.73
C GLU A 467 -23.94 -9.42 15.45
N PHE A 468 -22.98 -10.34 15.59
CA PHE A 468 -21.59 -10.13 15.22
C PHE A 468 -21.03 -11.35 14.49
N PHE A 469 -19.97 -11.14 13.70
CA PHE A 469 -19.16 -12.23 13.19
C PHE A 469 -17.68 -11.85 13.10
N HIS A 470 -16.83 -12.87 13.14
CA HIS A 470 -15.39 -12.73 13.09
C HIS A 470 -14.79 -13.79 12.18
N ARG A 471 -13.99 -13.37 11.19
CA ARG A 471 -13.32 -14.25 10.25
C ARG A 471 -11.93 -14.60 10.73
N VAL A 472 -11.63 -15.90 10.78
CA VAL A 472 -10.31 -16.43 11.13
C VAL A 472 -9.72 -17.26 9.98
N GLY A 473 -8.40 -17.16 9.82
CA GLY A 473 -7.67 -17.85 8.76
C GLY A 473 -7.55 -19.36 8.96
N ARG A 474 -7.76 -19.87 10.18
CA ARG A 474 -7.65 -21.28 10.56
C ARG A 474 -8.87 -21.73 11.37
N PRO A 475 -9.32 -23.00 11.24
CA PRO A 475 -10.34 -23.53 12.13
C PRO A 475 -9.74 -23.74 13.53
N GLY A 476 -10.49 -23.43 14.58
CA GLY A 476 -9.99 -23.52 15.95
C GLY A 476 -10.97 -22.96 16.97
N ARG A 477 -10.67 -23.17 18.25
CA ARG A 477 -11.39 -22.55 19.36
C ARG A 477 -10.74 -21.21 19.69
N SER A 478 -11.56 -20.17 19.85
CA SER A 478 -11.12 -18.84 20.26
C SER A 478 -11.74 -18.48 21.60
N PRO A 479 -10.97 -18.00 22.59
CA PRO A 479 -11.55 -17.51 23.84
C PRO A 479 -12.46 -16.32 23.58
N VAL A 480 -13.60 -16.25 24.29
CA VAL A 480 -14.59 -15.18 24.18
C VAL A 480 -14.53 -14.32 25.43
N SER A 481 -14.49 -13.00 25.27
CA SER A 481 -14.60 -12.03 26.36
C SER A 481 -15.52 -10.88 25.96
N VAL A 482 -16.11 -10.18 26.93
CA VAL A 482 -16.87 -8.95 26.69
C VAL A 482 -15.99 -7.78 27.14
N MET A 483 -15.76 -6.82 26.24
CA MET A 483 -14.79 -5.74 26.46
C MET A 483 -15.50 -4.42 26.76
N PHE A 484 -15.92 -4.25 28.01
CA PHE A 484 -16.75 -3.11 28.43
C PHE A 484 -16.13 -1.74 28.15
N ASP A 485 -14.80 -1.61 28.25
CA ASP A 485 -14.09 -0.35 27.99
C ASP A 485 -14.13 0.07 26.51
N GLU A 486 -14.48 -0.85 25.61
CA GLU A 486 -14.55 -0.61 24.17
C GLU A 486 -16.00 -0.48 23.67
N PHE A 487 -17.01 -0.53 24.54
CA PHE A 487 -18.41 -0.42 24.12
C PHE A 487 -18.68 0.92 23.42
N LEU A 488 -19.45 0.88 22.34
CA LEU A 488 -19.96 2.09 21.69
C LEU A 488 -21.18 2.66 22.41
N LEU A 489 -21.75 1.90 23.34
CA LEU A 489 -22.90 2.28 24.15
C LEU A 489 -22.46 2.92 25.47
N PRO A 490 -22.99 4.11 25.83
CA PRO A 490 -22.76 4.69 27.14
C PRO A 490 -23.50 3.87 28.21
N GLY A 491 -22.89 3.72 29.39
CA GLY A 491 -23.49 3.05 30.55
C GLY A 491 -22.61 1.93 31.14
N GLN A 492 -22.95 1.49 32.35
CA GLN A 492 -22.33 0.31 32.95
C GLN A 492 -23.12 -0.95 32.56
N TRP A 493 -22.40 -2.01 32.22
CA TRP A 493 -22.95 -3.29 31.78
C TRP A 493 -22.26 -4.42 32.53
N GLU A 494 -22.96 -5.52 32.75
CA GLU A 494 -22.41 -6.73 33.34
C GLU A 494 -22.81 -7.96 32.53
N VAL A 495 -21.93 -8.97 32.49
CA VAL A 495 -22.18 -10.22 31.75
C VAL A 495 -23.09 -11.12 32.58
N VAL A 496 -24.26 -11.46 32.04
CA VAL A 496 -25.15 -12.48 32.61
C VAL A 496 -24.74 -13.87 32.12
N SER A 497 -24.45 -13.99 30.82
CA SER A 497 -24.04 -15.24 30.21
C SER A 497 -23.14 -14.99 29.00
N ALA A 498 -22.00 -15.67 28.94
CA ALA A 498 -21.15 -15.74 27.76
C ALA A 498 -20.44 -17.10 27.75
N PRO A 499 -20.35 -17.80 26.60
CA PRO A 499 -19.53 -19.00 26.51
C PRO A 499 -18.05 -18.63 26.65
N ALA A 500 -17.25 -19.49 27.27
CA ALA A 500 -15.81 -19.24 27.44
C ALA A 500 -15.02 -19.34 26.12
N GLU A 501 -15.50 -20.16 25.17
CA GLU A 501 -14.84 -20.39 23.88
C GLU A 501 -15.87 -20.38 22.73
N ALA A 502 -15.43 -19.92 21.56
CA ALA A 502 -16.17 -19.97 20.32
C ALA A 502 -15.47 -20.88 19.31
N LEU A 503 -16.22 -21.75 18.65
CA LEU A 503 -15.69 -22.62 17.60
C LEU A 503 -15.81 -21.91 16.24
N ALA A 504 -14.68 -21.70 15.58
CA ALA A 504 -14.66 -21.19 14.21
C ALA A 504 -15.08 -22.28 13.21
N GLY A 505 -16.24 -22.11 12.58
CA GLY A 505 -16.89 -23.09 11.70
C GLY A 505 -17.19 -22.55 10.30
N SER A 506 -18.04 -23.28 9.56
CA SER A 506 -18.60 -22.79 8.28
C SER A 506 -19.59 -21.65 8.53
N GLU A 507 -19.91 -20.87 7.49
CA GLU A 507 -20.89 -19.78 7.58
C GLU A 507 -22.32 -20.22 7.98
N THR A 508 -22.58 -21.52 8.03
CA THR A 508 -23.87 -22.13 8.46
C THR A 508 -23.80 -22.81 9.83
N GLY A 509 -22.68 -22.70 10.54
CA GLY A 509 -22.50 -23.32 11.86
C GLY A 509 -23.31 -22.66 12.98
N PRO A 510 -23.50 -23.34 14.13
CA PRO A 510 -24.16 -22.76 15.29
C PRO A 510 -23.33 -21.59 15.85
N GLY A 511 -23.97 -20.42 16.02
CA GLY A 511 -23.33 -19.24 16.61
C GLY A 511 -23.36 -19.25 18.15
N ILE A 512 -22.64 -18.32 18.76
CA ILE A 512 -22.61 -18.11 20.21
C ILE A 512 -23.63 -17.06 20.66
N ARG A 513 -24.14 -17.16 21.88
CA ARG A 513 -25.05 -16.16 22.46
C ARG A 513 -24.45 -15.58 23.72
N ILE A 514 -24.44 -14.26 23.81
CA ILE A 514 -24.00 -13.48 24.95
C ILE A 514 -25.20 -12.70 25.47
N VAL A 515 -25.37 -12.66 26.79
CA VAL A 515 -26.44 -11.94 27.48
C VAL A 515 -25.81 -10.96 28.46
N LEU A 516 -26.18 -9.69 28.36
CA LEU A 516 -25.71 -8.61 29.23
C LEU A 516 -26.89 -8.00 30.00
N ARG A 517 -26.63 -7.34 31.13
CA ARG A 517 -27.64 -6.54 31.85
C ARG A 517 -27.02 -5.24 32.36
N HIS A 518 -27.86 -4.27 32.69
CA HIS A 518 -27.43 -3.11 33.46
C HIS A 518 -27.33 -3.47 34.95
N PRO A 519 -26.27 -3.04 35.66
CA PRO A 519 -26.20 -3.19 37.10
C PRO A 519 -27.34 -2.41 37.75
N ALA A 520 -28.03 -3.04 38.70
CA ALA A 520 -29.01 -2.35 39.51
C ALA A 520 -28.33 -1.18 40.27
N PRO A 521 -28.97 -0.01 40.39
CA PRO A 521 -28.41 1.10 41.14
C PRO A 521 -28.14 0.66 42.59
N ALA A 522 -26.92 0.90 43.07
CA ALA A 522 -26.56 0.62 44.45
C ALA A 522 -27.54 1.37 45.40
N PRO A 523 -27.99 0.75 46.49
CA PRO A 523 -28.80 1.46 47.48
C PRO A 523 -28.01 2.66 47.99
N ARG A 524 -28.64 3.84 47.98
CA ARG A 524 -28.08 5.05 48.57
C ARG A 524 -27.98 4.81 50.09
N GLU A 525 -26.76 4.76 50.63
CA GLU A 525 -26.51 4.86 52.08
C GLU A 525 -26.77 6.29 52.59
#